data_AF-A0A838WF90-F1
#
_entry.id   AF-A0A838WF90-F1
#
_cell.length_a   1.000
_cell.length_b   1.000
_cell.length_c   1.000
_cell.angle_alpha   90.00
_cell.angle_beta   90.00
_cell.angle_gamma   90.00
#
_symmetry.space_group_name_H-M   'P 1'
#
loop_
_entity.id
_entity.type
_entity.pdbx_description
1 polymer ?
#
loop_
_entity_poly.entity_id
_entity_poly.type
_entity_poly.pdbx_seq_one_letter_code
_entity_poly.pdbx_strand_id
1 'polypeptide(L)'
;MVRIKSGFNADDQHPIQATSADIILRQQLEYSISRYFYHGCDRNIQNLLSYCRWYMITDTKALTLVIECPDQVSNWRILQKIVPMASLLYSVVSSAKIRVCPPDAGAIPFEMRVDELSVYRDWA
;
A
#
# COMPACT_ATOMS: atom_id res chain seq x y z
N MET A 1 -28.93 28.16 -20.48
CA MET A 1 -28.81 27.49 -19.18
C MET A 1 -27.56 28.01 -18.51
N VAL A 2 -27.69 28.90 -17.52
CA VAL A 2 -26.56 29.63 -16.91
C VAL A 2 -25.95 28.74 -15.83
N ARG A 3 -24.68 28.36 -16.01
CA ARG A 3 -23.89 27.69 -14.96
C ARG A 3 -23.56 28.73 -13.90
N ILE A 4 -24.25 28.68 -12.76
CA ILE A 4 -23.88 29.44 -11.59
C ILE A 4 -22.55 28.84 -11.09
N LYS A 5 -21.43 29.52 -11.37
CA LYS A 5 -20.16 29.23 -10.71
C LYS A 5 -20.36 29.64 -9.25
N SER A 6 -20.42 28.65 -8.36
CA SER A 6 -20.29 28.84 -6.93
C SER A 6 -19.02 29.65 -6.66
N GLY A 7 -19.18 30.89 -6.22
CA GLY A 7 -18.09 31.81 -5.90
C GLY A 7 -17.46 31.42 -4.57
N PHE A 8 -16.63 30.38 -4.57
CA PHE A 8 -15.64 30.22 -3.51
C PHE A 8 -14.55 31.26 -3.73
N ASN A 9 -14.14 31.94 -2.65
CA ASN A 9 -13.00 32.84 -2.68
C ASN A 9 -11.77 32.06 -3.17
N ALA A 10 -10.82 32.69 -3.85
CA ALA A 10 -9.65 31.98 -4.38
C ALA A 10 -8.86 31.26 -3.26
N ASP A 11 -8.91 31.79 -2.04
CA ASP A 11 -8.32 31.21 -0.83
C ASP A 11 -9.08 29.99 -0.27
N ASP A 12 -10.36 29.82 -0.63
CA ASP A 12 -11.18 28.66 -0.21
C ASP A 12 -11.07 27.48 -1.19
N GLN A 13 -10.34 27.64 -2.31
CA GLN A 13 -10.15 26.58 -3.29
C GLN A 13 -8.99 25.69 -2.89
N HIS A 14 -9.23 24.38 -2.82
CA HIS A 14 -8.16 23.41 -2.65
C HIS A 14 -7.16 23.54 -3.82
N PRO A 15 -5.85 23.46 -3.57
CA PRO A 15 -4.86 23.49 -4.63
C PRO A 15 -5.12 22.34 -5.62
N ILE A 16 -5.15 22.66 -6.92
CA ILE A 16 -5.44 21.70 -8.00
C ILE A 16 -4.31 20.65 -8.12
N GLN A 17 -3.11 20.98 -7.63
CA GLN A 17 -1.94 20.13 -7.64
C GLN A 17 -1.32 20.08 -6.25
N ALA A 18 -0.72 18.93 -5.92
CA ALA A 18 0.05 18.76 -4.69
C ALA A 18 1.18 19.80 -4.64
N THR A 19 1.26 20.52 -3.53
CA THR A 19 2.36 21.43 -3.26
C THR A 19 3.64 20.65 -2.95
N SER A 20 4.80 21.31 -2.95
CA SER A 20 6.05 20.69 -2.50
C SER A 20 5.98 20.18 -1.07
N ALA A 21 5.25 20.89 -0.20
CA ALA A 21 5.00 20.46 1.18
C ALA A 21 4.18 19.16 1.22
N ASP A 22 3.13 19.05 0.41
CA ASP A 22 2.30 17.84 0.32
C ASP A 22 3.11 16.62 -0.14
N ILE A 23 4.00 16.82 -1.12
CA ILE A 23 4.90 15.76 -1.61
C ILE A 23 5.83 15.28 -0.49
N ILE A 24 6.44 16.21 0.25
CA ILE A 24 7.35 15.89 1.36
C ILE A 24 6.60 15.14 2.47
N LEU A 25 5.42 15.63 2.87
CA LEU A 25 4.60 14.99 3.89
C LEU A 25 4.18 13.58 3.48
N ARG A 26 3.81 13.38 2.21
CA ARG A 26 3.46 12.06 1.68
C ARG A 26 4.65 11.09 1.73
N GLN A 27 5.83 11.54 1.33
CA GLN A 27 7.05 10.73 1.40
C GLN A 27 7.42 10.36 2.84
N GLN A 28 7.28 11.31 3.78
CA GLN A 28 7.50 11.05 5.20
C GLN A 28 6.51 10.03 5.76
N LEU A 29 5.24 10.11 5.35
CA LEU A 29 4.21 9.14 5.72
C LEU A 29 4.55 7.74 5.17
N GLU A 30 4.82 7.63 3.87
CA GLU A 30 5.21 6.38 3.21
C GLU A 30 6.45 5.76 3.89
N TYR A 31 7.46 6.56 4.22
CA TYR A 31 8.67 6.11 4.93
C TYR A 31 8.36 5.63 6.35
N SER A 32 7.58 6.40 7.11
CA SER A 32 7.26 6.09 8.51
C SER A 32 6.46 4.80 8.63
N ILE A 33 5.45 4.61 7.76
CA ILE A 33 4.66 3.39 7.74
C ILE A 33 5.49 2.20 7.25
N SER A 34 6.36 2.39 6.26
CA SER A 34 7.27 1.33 5.79
C SER A 34 8.15 0.81 6.92
N ARG A 35 8.72 1.72 7.73
CA ARG A 35 9.54 1.38 8.90
C ARG A 35 8.71 0.63 9.95
N TYR A 36 7.54 1.15 10.30
CA TYR A 36 6.65 0.50 11.26
C TYR A 36 6.29 -0.92 10.81
N PHE A 37 5.83 -1.07 9.56
CA PHE A 37 5.41 -2.34 9.00
C PHE A 37 6.54 -3.39 9.01
N TYR A 38 7.73 -3.01 8.53
CA TYR A 38 8.87 -3.94 8.49
C TYR A 38 9.30 -4.37 9.90
N HIS A 39 9.34 -3.45 10.86
CA HIS A 39 9.69 -3.78 12.24
C HIS A 39 8.62 -4.61 12.97
N GLY A 40 7.35 -4.42 12.62
CA GLY A 40 6.24 -5.21 13.17
C GLY A 40 6.11 -6.62 12.59
N CYS A 41 6.73 -6.87 11.43
CA CYS A 41 6.75 -8.20 10.80
C CYS A 41 7.59 -9.19 11.62
N ASP A 42 7.20 -10.47 11.59
CA ASP A 42 8.02 -11.53 12.17
C ASP A 42 9.33 -11.73 11.38
N ARG A 43 10.26 -12.51 11.95
CA ARG A 43 11.58 -12.76 11.35
C ARG A 43 11.49 -13.42 9.97
N ASN A 44 10.48 -14.26 9.74
CA ASN A 44 10.32 -14.97 8.47
C ASN A 44 9.86 -14.01 7.37
N ILE A 45 8.90 -13.13 7.67
CA ILE A 45 8.42 -12.10 6.75
C ILE A 45 9.54 -11.09 6.47
N GLN A 46 10.26 -10.63 7.50
CA GLN A 46 11.40 -9.73 7.32
C GLN A 46 12.46 -10.34 6.39
N ASN A 47 12.80 -11.62 6.59
CA ASN A 47 13.74 -12.33 5.72
C ASN A 47 13.21 -12.40 4.27
N LEU A 48 11.95 -12.77 4.06
CA LEU A 48 11.36 -12.81 2.70
C LEU A 48 11.38 -11.44 2.01
N LEU A 49 10.98 -10.39 2.74
CA LEU A 49 11.00 -9.03 2.22
C LEU A 49 12.42 -8.55 1.92
N SER A 50 13.44 -9.00 2.65
CA SER A 50 14.84 -8.64 2.38
C SER A 50 15.37 -9.20 1.05
N TYR A 51 14.77 -10.26 0.53
CA TYR A 51 15.06 -10.80 -0.81
C TYR A 51 14.23 -10.16 -1.92
N CYS A 52 13.17 -9.42 -1.57
CA CYS A 52 12.28 -8.77 -2.53
C CYS A 52 12.57 -7.27 -2.61
N ARG A 53 12.23 -6.63 -3.73
CA ARG A 53 12.09 -5.18 -3.73
C ARG A 53 10.70 -4.85 -3.23
N TRP A 54 10.58 -3.99 -2.22
CA TRP A 54 9.28 -3.58 -1.70
C TRP A 54 9.29 -2.11 -1.31
N TYR A 55 8.12 -1.49 -1.40
CA TYR A 55 7.93 -0.08 -1.08
C TYR A 55 6.46 0.20 -0.80
N MET A 56 6.20 1.29 -0.10
CA MET A 56 4.85 1.81 0.09
C MET A 56 4.63 3.04 -0.76
N ILE A 57 3.46 3.10 -1.39
CA ILE A 57 2.98 4.27 -2.10
C ILE A 57 1.60 4.63 -1.58
N THR A 58 1.33 5.92 -1.44
CA THR A 58 -0.03 6.41 -1.15
C THR A 58 -0.62 6.94 -2.45
N ASP A 59 -1.78 6.49 -2.89
CA ASP A 59 -2.51 7.16 -3.96
C ASP A 59 -3.77 7.84 -3.41
N THR A 60 -4.61 8.39 -4.30
CA THR A 60 -5.82 9.11 -3.88
C THR A 60 -6.87 8.22 -3.22
N LYS A 61 -6.70 6.89 -3.25
CA LYS A 61 -7.68 5.91 -2.76
C LYS A 61 -7.18 5.15 -1.53
N ALA A 62 -5.91 4.73 -1.52
CA ALA A 62 -5.37 3.93 -0.43
C ALA A 62 -3.83 3.94 -0.38
N LEU A 63 -3.30 3.57 0.79
CA LEU A 63 -1.91 3.13 0.92
C LEU A 63 -1.75 1.76 0.25
N THR A 64 -0.76 1.60 -0.62
CA THR A 64 -0.43 0.31 -1.24
C THR A 64 0.98 -0.13 -0.86
N LEU A 65 1.09 -1.32 -0.25
CA LEU A 65 2.34 -2.05 -0.13
C LEU A 65 2.59 -2.82 -1.42
N VAL A 66 3.66 -2.49 -2.14
CA VAL A 66 4.07 -3.20 -3.36
C VAL A 66 5.25 -4.10 -3.04
N ILE A 67 5.18 -5.36 -3.46
CA ILE A 67 6.24 -6.36 -3.30
C ILE A 67 6.56 -6.95 -4.69
N GLU A 68 7.75 -6.68 -5.18
CA GLU A 68 8.32 -7.20 -6.42
C GLU A 68 9.24 -8.37 -6.09
N CYS A 69 8.80 -9.59 -6.45
CA CYS A 69 9.52 -10.81 -6.13
C CYS A 69 10.55 -11.13 -7.22
N PRO A 70 11.79 -11.52 -6.87
CA PRO A 70 12.83 -11.82 -7.86
C PRO A 70 12.62 -13.16 -8.57
N ASP A 71 11.87 -14.08 -7.96
CA ASP A 71 11.64 -15.43 -8.46
C ASP A 71 10.28 -16.00 -7.99
N GLN A 72 9.86 -17.10 -8.60
CA GLN A 72 8.56 -17.73 -8.36
C GLN A 72 8.44 -18.33 -6.95
N VAL A 73 9.54 -18.80 -6.36
CA VAL A 73 9.57 -19.36 -5.01
C VAL A 73 9.36 -18.25 -3.99
N SER A 74 10.04 -17.12 -4.16
CA SER A 74 9.85 -15.92 -3.34
C SER A 74 8.42 -15.40 -3.44
N ASN A 75 7.85 -15.32 -4.66
CA ASN A 75 6.45 -14.94 -4.88
C ASN A 75 5.47 -15.84 -4.11
N TRP A 76 5.60 -17.15 -4.25
CA TRP A 76 4.75 -18.10 -3.53
C TRP A 76 4.87 -17.95 -2.01
N ARG A 77 6.09 -17.82 -1.48
CA ARG A 77 6.34 -17.65 -0.04
C ARG A 77 5.74 -16.35 0.50
N ILE A 78 5.78 -15.27 -0.27
CA ILE A 78 5.14 -13.99 0.08
C ILE A 78 3.62 -14.15 0.13
N LEU A 79 3.01 -14.80 -0.86
CA LEU A 79 1.56 -15.06 -0.89
C LEU A 79 1.09 -15.88 0.32
N GLN A 80 1.88 -16.87 0.75
CA GLN A 80 1.61 -17.67 1.96
C GLN A 80 1.64 -16.85 3.27
N LYS A 81 2.21 -15.64 3.25
CA LYS A 81 2.29 -14.74 4.41
C LYS A 81 1.41 -13.50 4.27
N ILE A 82 0.52 -13.47 3.28
CA ILE A 82 -0.29 -12.28 2.97
C ILE A 82 -1.24 -11.87 4.10
N VAL A 83 -1.88 -12.83 4.77
CA VAL A 83 -2.87 -12.55 5.83
C VAL A 83 -2.21 -11.93 7.08
N PRO A 84 -1.09 -12.47 7.62
CA PRO A 84 -0.34 -11.80 8.68
C PRO A 84 0.13 -10.39 8.30
N MET A 85 0.65 -10.20 7.08
CA MET A 85 1.07 -8.88 6.60
C MET A 85 -0.10 -7.91 6.51
N ALA A 86 -1.24 -8.35 5.96
CA ALA A 86 -2.45 -7.54 5.88
C ALA A 86 -2.99 -7.17 7.27
N SER A 87 -2.98 -8.11 8.22
CA SER A 87 -3.42 -7.87 9.60
C SER A 87 -2.54 -6.83 10.31
N LEU A 88 -1.23 -6.88 10.11
CA LEU A 88 -0.30 -5.87 10.63
C LEU A 88 -0.49 -4.51 9.95
N LEU A 89 -0.73 -4.48 8.64
CA LEU A 89 -0.95 -3.22 7.93
C LEU A 89 -2.27 -2.57 8.36
N TYR A 90 -3.32 -3.38 8.58
CA TYR A 90 -4.62 -2.94 9.06
C TYR A 90 -4.59 -2.32 10.47
N SER A 91 -3.66 -2.75 11.33
CA SER A 91 -3.53 -2.17 12.68
C SER A 91 -3.05 -0.71 12.68
N VAL A 92 -2.52 -0.23 11.55
CA VAL A 92 -2.02 1.13 11.37
C VAL A 92 -2.91 1.94 10.43
N VAL A 93 -3.33 1.33 9.32
CA VAL A 93 -4.10 1.99 8.26
C VAL A 93 -5.27 1.11 7.89
N SER A 94 -6.49 1.61 8.14
CA SER A 94 -7.73 0.88 7.87
C SER A 94 -8.03 0.72 6.38
N SER A 95 -7.56 1.63 5.52
CA SER A 95 -7.70 1.56 4.06
C SER A 95 -6.33 1.41 3.39
N ALA A 96 -5.97 0.15 3.12
CA ALA A 96 -4.73 -0.18 2.43
C ALA A 96 -4.89 -1.38 1.48
N LYS A 97 -3.89 -1.57 0.63
CA LYS A 97 -3.81 -2.67 -0.33
C LYS A 97 -2.43 -3.31 -0.28
N ILE A 98 -2.37 -4.62 -0.44
CA ILE A 98 -1.12 -5.35 -0.69
C ILE A 98 -1.14 -5.79 -2.15
N ARG A 99 -0.09 -5.44 -2.90
CA ARG A 99 0.13 -5.84 -4.29
C ARG A 99 1.41 -6.67 -4.39
N VAL A 100 1.28 -7.93 -4.82
CA VAL A 100 2.41 -8.84 -5.01
C VAL A 100 2.63 -9.05 -6.51
N CYS A 101 3.74 -8.52 -7.02
CA CYS A 101 4.12 -8.64 -8.42
C CYS A 101 4.94 -9.94 -8.62
N PRO A 102 4.55 -10.81 -9.56
CA PRO A 102 5.35 -11.96 -9.97
C PRO A 102 6.65 -11.51 -10.68
N PRO A 103 7.66 -12.39 -10.78
CA PRO A 103 8.92 -12.08 -11.47
C PRO A 103 8.74 -11.83 -12.98
N ASP A 104 7.71 -12.41 -13.58
CA ASP A 104 7.33 -12.12 -14.96
C ASP A 104 6.60 -10.79 -15.04
N ALA A 105 7.21 -9.80 -15.69
CA ALA A 105 6.66 -8.46 -15.85
C ALA A 105 5.32 -8.42 -16.62
N GLY A 106 5.01 -9.47 -17.41
CA GLY A 106 3.73 -9.60 -18.13
C GLY A 106 2.62 -10.28 -17.31
N ALA A 107 2.96 -10.90 -16.18
CA ALA A 107 1.99 -11.62 -15.37
C ALA A 107 1.20 -10.68 -14.45
N ILE A 108 -0.07 -11.04 -14.21
CA ILE A 108 -1.01 -10.22 -13.44
C ILE A 108 -0.60 -10.24 -11.95
N PRO A 109 -0.36 -9.08 -11.32
CA PRO A 109 -0.08 -9.02 -9.90
C PRO A 109 -1.29 -9.43 -9.06
N PHE A 110 -1.01 -10.11 -7.94
CA PHE A 110 -2.03 -10.37 -6.93
C PHE A 110 -2.31 -9.09 -6.15
N GLU A 111 -3.59 -8.78 -5.90
CA GLU A 111 -4.00 -7.64 -5.06
C GLU A 111 -4.98 -8.09 -3.99
N MET A 112 -4.77 -7.60 -2.77
CA MET A 112 -5.68 -7.80 -1.63
C MET A 112 -5.89 -6.48 -0.90
N ARG A 113 -7.16 -6.13 -0.64
CA ARG A 113 -7.54 -5.02 0.24
C ARG A 113 -7.48 -5.45 1.71
N VAL A 114 -6.89 -4.63 2.58
CA VAL A 114 -6.76 -4.98 4.00
C VAL A 114 -8.07 -4.76 4.78
N ASP A 115 -8.94 -3.88 4.30
CA ASP A 115 -10.30 -3.68 4.84
C ASP A 115 -11.25 -4.84 4.54
N GLU A 116 -10.89 -5.72 3.61
CA GLU A 116 -11.64 -6.93 3.26
C GLU A 116 -11.08 -8.20 3.94
N LEU A 117 -10.19 -8.04 4.93
CA LEU A 117 -9.55 -9.13 5.68
C LEU A 117 -10.52 -10.18 6.24
N SER A 118 -11.74 -9.77 6.61
CA SER A 118 -12.77 -10.68 7.11
C SER A 118 -13.16 -11.75 6.09
N VAL A 119 -13.11 -11.44 4.79
CA VAL A 119 -13.40 -12.38 3.70
C VAL A 119 -12.36 -13.51 3.62
N TYR A 120 -11.12 -13.23 4.03
CA TYR A 120 -10.01 -14.17 3.93
C TYR A 120 -9.75 -14.97 5.22
N ARG A 121 -10.35 -14.56 6.35
CA ARG A 121 -10.16 -15.22 7.65
C ARG A 121 -10.84 -16.59 7.72
N ASP A 122 -11.91 -16.79 6.97
CA ASP A 122 -12.70 -18.03 6.98
C ASP A 122 -12.07 -19.18 6.17
N TRP A 123 -10.92 -18.94 5.52
CA TRP A 123 -10.21 -19.93 4.70
C TRP A 123 -8.90 -20.44 5.34
N ALA A 124 -8.62 -20.06 6.59
CA ALA A 124 -7.42 -20.44 7.35
C ALA A 124 -7.69 -21.52 8.41
#